data_AF-A0A5N6AXT1-F1
#
_entry.id   AF-A0A5N6AXT1-F1
#
_cell.length_a   1.000
_cell.length_b   1.000
_cell.length_c   1.000
_cell.angle_alpha   90.00
_cell.angle_beta   90.00
_cell.angle_gamma   90.00
#
_symmetry.space_group_name_H-M   'P 1'
#
loop_
_entity.id
_entity.type
_entity.pdbx_description
1 polymer ?
#
loop_
_entity_poly.entity_id
_entity_poly.type
_entity_poly.pdbx_seq_one_letter_code
_entity_poly.pdbx_strand_id
1 'polypeptide(L)'
;NTLTHRILGPSSTATIQLDYSAMRDGDRAGLAMLRDSSAWIGIRRDNGQTRLVATNNLTMNSSWQTTSTGTEAASTPISGGRIWLRVNADIRPGTGRQAKFSYSTDGVNFTSFGPAFTMGNAWQFFMGYRFAIFNYATQSLGGAVTVNRFDLTTP
;
A
#
# COMPACT_ATOMS: atom_id res chain seq x y z
N ASN A 1 -6.72 -10.44 5.94
CA ASN A 1 -5.62 -10.50 6.95
C ASN A 1 -4.61 -9.40 6.65
N THR A 2 -4.56 -8.35 7.46
CA THR A 2 -3.64 -7.22 7.25
C THR A 2 -2.56 -7.22 8.33
N LEU A 3 -1.31 -7.39 7.93
CA LEU A 3 -0.14 -7.35 8.83
C LEU A 3 0.42 -5.92 8.89
N THR A 4 0.78 -5.43 10.06
CA THR A 4 1.21 -4.02 10.22
C THR A 4 2.50 -3.86 11.00
N HIS A 5 3.27 -2.82 10.66
CA HIS A 5 4.47 -2.40 11.38
C HIS A 5 4.40 -0.89 11.67
N ARG A 6 4.92 -0.46 12.83
CA ARG A 6 5.01 0.97 13.19
C ARG A 6 6.00 1.69 12.29
N ILE A 7 5.76 2.97 12.00
CA ILE A 7 6.68 3.82 11.25
C ILE A 7 7.73 4.35 12.24
N LEU A 8 9.02 4.23 11.90
CA LEU A 8 10.08 4.85 12.68
C LEU A 8 10.28 6.28 12.18
N GLY A 9 10.24 7.24 13.10
CA GLY A 9 10.36 8.66 12.79
C GLY A 9 11.82 9.11 12.67
N PRO A 10 12.06 10.35 12.18
CA PRO A 10 11.07 11.28 11.63
C PRO A 10 10.56 10.88 10.23
N SER A 11 11.30 10.02 9.54
CA SER A 11 10.92 9.42 8.27
C SER A 11 11.51 8.01 8.19
N SER A 12 10.80 7.11 7.53
CA SER A 12 11.34 5.79 7.19
C SER A 12 10.77 5.31 5.86
N THR A 13 11.47 4.35 5.26
CA THR A 13 11.09 3.72 4.01
C THR A 13 10.87 2.24 4.25
N ALA A 14 9.66 1.76 3.97
CA ALA A 14 9.37 0.33 3.94
C ALA A 14 9.42 -0.17 2.50
N THR A 15 10.07 -1.31 2.28
CA THR A 15 10.05 -2.03 1.01
C THR A 15 9.62 -3.47 1.26
N ILE A 16 8.66 -3.98 0.49
CA ILE A 16 8.34 -5.40 0.46
C ILE A 16 8.73 -6.01 -0.87
N GLN A 17 9.19 -7.26 -0.84
CA GLN A 17 9.27 -8.11 -2.02
C GLN A 17 8.03 -9.01 -2.06
N LEU A 18 7.18 -8.83 -3.06
CA LEU A 18 5.92 -9.53 -3.23
C LEU A 18 6.00 -10.47 -4.43
N ASP A 19 5.74 -11.75 -4.20
CA ASP A 19 5.41 -12.71 -5.25
C ASP A 19 3.89 -12.79 -5.39
N TYR A 20 3.39 -12.46 -6.58
CA TYR A 20 1.97 -12.39 -6.91
C TYR A 20 1.55 -13.41 -7.97
N SER A 21 2.41 -14.41 -8.25
CA SER A 21 2.14 -15.44 -9.26
C SER A 21 0.91 -16.31 -8.96
N ALA A 22 0.55 -16.47 -7.69
CA ALA A 22 -0.61 -17.25 -7.25
C ALA A 22 -1.90 -16.42 -7.07
N MET A 23 -1.92 -15.15 -7.49
CA MET A 23 -3.13 -14.34 -7.46
C MET A 23 -4.17 -14.90 -8.45
N ARG A 24 -5.44 -14.86 -8.02
CA ARG A 24 -6.61 -15.18 -8.85
C ARG A 24 -7.37 -13.92 -9.21
N ASP A 25 -8.28 -14.05 -10.17
CA ASP A 25 -9.15 -12.94 -10.55
C ASP A 25 -9.99 -12.50 -9.35
N GLY A 26 -10.00 -11.19 -9.13
CA GLY A 26 -10.57 -10.58 -7.94
C GLY A 26 -9.61 -10.44 -6.78
N ASP A 27 -8.31 -10.74 -6.88
CA ASP A 27 -7.36 -10.50 -5.79
C ASP A 27 -6.78 -9.08 -5.80
N ARG A 28 -6.50 -8.56 -4.60
CA ARG A 28 -5.73 -7.34 -4.35
C ARG A 28 -4.76 -7.57 -3.21
N ALA A 29 -3.51 -7.23 -3.46
CA ALA A 29 -2.46 -7.31 -2.45
C ALA A 29 -1.50 -6.12 -2.58
N GLY A 30 -0.92 -5.66 -1.48
CA GLY A 30 -0.01 -4.52 -1.56
C GLY A 30 0.53 -4.03 -0.24
N LEU A 31 1.20 -2.87 -0.32
CA LEU A 31 1.77 -2.13 0.78
C LEU A 31 1.01 -0.81 0.96
N ALA A 32 0.40 -0.64 2.12
CA ALA A 32 -0.45 0.47 2.48
C ALA A 32 0.19 1.38 3.53
N MET A 33 -0.16 2.66 3.43
CA MET A 33 -0.07 3.64 4.49
C MET A 33 -1.42 3.63 5.24
N LEU A 34 -1.48 2.87 6.33
CA LEU A 34 -2.73 2.50 6.99
C LEU A 34 -3.07 3.45 8.15
N ARG A 35 -4.28 4.00 8.09
CA ARG A 35 -5.01 4.70 9.17
C ARG A 35 -6.50 4.86 8.81
N ASP A 36 -7.22 5.72 9.53
CA ASP A 36 -8.60 6.16 9.22
C ASP A 36 -8.74 6.79 7.82
N SER A 37 -7.69 7.44 7.34
CA SER A 37 -7.50 7.80 5.94
C SER A 37 -6.26 7.11 5.41
N SER A 38 -6.40 6.29 4.38
CA SER A 38 -5.36 5.40 3.86
C SER A 38 -5.14 5.54 2.36
N ALA A 39 -3.95 5.10 1.94
CA ALA A 39 -3.55 4.92 0.56
C ALA A 39 -2.62 3.70 0.44
N TRP A 40 -2.55 3.10 -0.75
CA TRP A 40 -1.70 1.93 -0.97
C TRP A 40 -1.21 1.81 -2.41
N ILE A 41 -0.07 1.13 -2.57
CA ILE A 41 0.46 0.65 -3.85
C ILE A 41 0.45 -0.88 -3.84
N GLY A 42 0.05 -1.50 -4.95
CA GLY A 42 -0.13 -2.95 -4.97
C GLY A 42 -0.55 -3.52 -6.31
N ILE A 43 -0.83 -4.82 -6.30
CA ILE A 43 -1.22 -5.58 -7.47
C ILE A 43 -2.73 -5.85 -7.41
N ARG A 44 -3.39 -5.67 -8.55
CA ARG A 44 -4.76 -6.12 -8.80
C ARG A 44 -4.73 -7.17 -9.91
N ARG A 45 -5.53 -8.22 -9.75
CA ARG A 45 -5.81 -9.15 -10.83
C ARG A 45 -7.31 -9.19 -11.09
N ASP A 46 -7.72 -8.83 -12.29
CA ASP A 46 -9.12 -8.81 -12.71
C ASP A 46 -9.21 -9.31 -14.16
N ASN A 47 -10.11 -10.24 -14.47
CA ASN A 47 -10.38 -10.76 -15.82
C ASN A 47 -9.11 -11.23 -16.57
N GLY A 48 -8.27 -12.02 -15.91
CA GLY A 48 -7.00 -12.52 -16.43
C GLY A 48 -5.88 -11.48 -16.53
N GLN A 49 -6.14 -10.20 -16.26
CA GLN A 49 -5.18 -9.11 -16.37
C GLN A 49 -4.60 -8.75 -15.00
N THR A 50 -3.27 -8.65 -14.93
CA THR A 50 -2.56 -8.21 -13.71
C THR A 50 -2.06 -6.78 -13.91
N ARG A 51 -2.33 -5.91 -12.94
CA ARG A 51 -1.97 -4.49 -12.97
C ARG A 51 -1.31 -4.08 -11.66
N LEU A 52 -0.29 -3.24 -11.76
CA LEU A 52 0.18 -2.41 -10.64
C LEU A 52 -0.75 -1.21 -10.52
N VAL A 53 -1.20 -0.91 -9.30
CA VAL A 53 -2.08 0.22 -9.01
C VAL A 53 -1.63 1.00 -7.78
N ALA A 54 -1.98 2.29 -7.76
CA ALA A 54 -1.96 3.13 -6.59
C ALA A 54 -3.39 3.57 -6.30
N THR A 55 -3.85 3.35 -5.07
CA THR A 55 -5.21 3.68 -4.64
C THR A 55 -5.15 4.60 -3.45
N ASN A 56 -5.88 5.71 -3.51
CA ASN A 56 -5.98 6.70 -2.44
C ASN A 56 -7.43 6.77 -1.93
N ASN A 57 -7.69 7.67 -0.97
CA ASN A 57 -9.02 8.03 -0.52
C ASN A 57 -9.82 6.85 0.09
N LEU A 58 -9.14 5.92 0.75
CA LEU A 58 -9.81 4.97 1.64
C LEU A 58 -10.08 5.71 2.95
N THR A 59 -11.35 5.93 3.30
CA THR A 59 -11.71 6.80 4.43
C THR A 59 -12.76 6.20 5.34
N MET A 60 -12.67 6.57 6.61
CA MET A 60 -13.68 6.32 7.64
C MET A 60 -14.19 7.64 8.22
N ASN A 61 -15.45 7.67 8.64
CA ASN A 61 -16.00 8.80 9.41
C ASN A 61 -15.62 8.72 10.90
N SER A 62 -16.07 9.70 11.69
CA SER A 62 -15.84 9.76 13.14
C SER A 62 -16.47 8.62 13.95
N SER A 63 -17.41 7.89 13.35
CA SER A 63 -18.02 6.68 13.92
C SER A 63 -17.35 5.40 13.41
N TRP A 64 -16.19 5.52 12.75
CA TRP A 64 -15.39 4.43 12.19
C TRP A 64 -16.07 3.62 11.08
N GLN A 65 -17.11 4.18 10.47
CA GLN A 65 -17.76 3.58 9.31
C GLN A 65 -17.00 3.95 8.04
N THR A 66 -16.81 2.99 7.14
CA THR A 66 -16.22 3.24 5.83
C THR A 66 -17.07 4.22 5.04
N THR A 67 -16.48 5.33 4.62
CA THR A 67 -17.11 6.34 3.75
C THR A 67 -16.61 6.25 2.32
N SER A 68 -15.45 5.64 2.10
CA SER A 68 -14.92 5.34 0.77
C SER A 68 -14.03 4.11 0.81
N THR A 69 -14.21 3.23 -0.18
CA THR A 69 -13.36 2.05 -0.40
C THR A 69 -12.12 2.35 -1.24
N GLY A 70 -11.90 3.63 -1.59
CA GLY A 70 -10.75 4.11 -2.32
C GLY A 70 -11.02 4.39 -3.81
N THR A 71 -10.09 5.12 -4.41
CA THR A 71 -10.10 5.50 -5.82
C THR A 71 -8.74 5.18 -6.42
N GLU A 72 -8.74 4.49 -7.56
CA GLU A 72 -7.52 4.17 -8.30
C GLU A 72 -6.97 5.48 -8.92
N ALA A 73 -5.81 5.92 -8.43
CA ALA A 73 -5.17 7.16 -8.84
C ALA A 73 -4.11 6.96 -9.94
N ALA A 74 -3.59 5.73 -10.08
CA ALA A 74 -2.72 5.33 -11.16
C ALA A 74 -2.81 3.81 -11.38
N SER A 75 -2.64 3.38 -12.63
CA SER A 75 -2.60 1.97 -13.00
C SER A 75 -1.72 1.74 -14.22
N THR A 76 -1.00 0.62 -14.24
CA THR A 76 -0.29 0.13 -15.43
C THR A 76 -0.31 -1.40 -15.46
N PRO A 77 -0.38 -2.05 -16.64
CA PRO A 77 -0.18 -3.49 -16.75
C PRO A 77 1.18 -3.90 -16.19
N ILE A 78 1.25 -5.10 -15.59
CA ILE A 78 2.50 -5.65 -15.07
C ILE A 78 2.57 -7.17 -15.28
N SER A 79 3.77 -7.68 -15.50
CA SER A 79 4.06 -9.10 -15.69
C SER A 79 5.29 -9.52 -14.88
N GLY A 80 5.62 -10.82 -14.87
CA GLY A 80 6.82 -11.35 -14.20
C GLY A 80 6.55 -12.03 -12.84
N GLY A 81 5.40 -11.81 -12.21
CA GLY A 81 4.99 -12.53 -10.99
C GLY A 81 5.70 -12.08 -9.70
N ARG A 82 6.62 -11.13 -9.78
CA ARG A 82 7.37 -10.58 -8.64
C ARG A 82 7.56 -9.08 -8.77
N ILE A 83 7.44 -8.37 -7.67
CA ILE A 83 7.63 -6.91 -7.62
C ILE A 83 8.14 -6.48 -6.24
N TRP A 84 8.85 -5.36 -6.21
CA TRP A 84 9.15 -4.65 -4.98
C TRP A 84 8.24 -3.44 -4.86
N LEU A 85 7.54 -3.33 -3.75
CA LEU A 85 6.66 -2.21 -3.44
C LEU A 85 7.26 -1.41 -2.30
N ARG A 86 7.36 -0.09 -2.47
CA ARG A 86 8.04 0.79 -1.54
C ARG A 86 7.18 1.98 -1.16
N VAL A 87 7.17 2.29 0.12
CA VAL A 87 6.57 3.51 0.67
C VAL A 87 7.60 4.24 1.51
N ASN A 88 7.90 5.48 1.14
CA ASN A 88 8.61 6.43 1.99
C ASN A 88 7.58 7.28 2.74
N ALA A 89 7.65 7.31 4.07
CA ALA A 89 6.74 8.07 4.91
C ALA A 89 7.48 9.15 5.69
N ASP A 90 6.97 10.37 5.66
CA ASP A 90 7.45 11.49 6.47
C ASP A 90 6.45 11.75 7.61
N ILE A 91 6.82 11.42 8.84
CA ILE A 91 5.96 11.57 10.02
C ILE A 91 6.44 12.68 10.96
N ARG A 92 7.25 13.63 10.48
CA ARG A 92 7.63 14.82 11.28
C ARG A 92 6.38 15.51 11.83
N PRO A 93 6.31 15.86 13.12
CA PRO A 93 5.13 16.50 13.70
C PRO A 93 4.69 17.73 12.90
N GLY A 94 3.40 17.81 12.53
CA GLY A 94 2.86 18.92 11.74
C GLY A 94 1.81 18.50 10.71
N THR A 95 1.43 19.45 9.86
CA THR A 95 0.54 19.26 8.70
C THR A 95 1.36 18.99 7.43
N GLY A 96 0.70 18.57 6.34
CA GLY A 96 1.35 18.44 5.02
C GLY A 96 2.32 17.27 4.84
N ARG A 97 2.47 16.41 5.86
CA ARG A 97 3.22 15.15 5.80
C ARG A 97 2.76 14.25 4.66
N GLN A 98 3.70 13.60 3.99
CA GLN A 98 3.40 12.78 2.81
C GLN A 98 3.91 11.34 2.95
N ALA A 99 3.16 10.42 2.35
CA ALA A 99 3.64 9.11 1.96
C ALA A 99 3.82 9.07 0.42
N LYS A 100 5.00 8.64 -0.03
CA LYS A 100 5.36 8.55 -1.45
C LYS A 100 5.52 7.09 -1.84
N PHE A 101 4.87 6.71 -2.94
CA PHE A 101 4.82 5.33 -3.42
C PHE A 101 5.75 5.14 -4.60
N SER A 102 6.46 4.00 -4.61
CA SER A 102 7.32 3.60 -5.71
C SER A 102 7.35 2.07 -5.83
N TYR A 103 7.77 1.57 -6.98
CA TYR A 103 7.93 0.15 -7.22
C TYR A 103 9.21 -0.14 -7.99
N SER A 104 9.62 -1.40 -7.99
CA SER A 104 10.74 -1.90 -8.80
C SER A 104 10.43 -3.32 -9.30
N THR A 105 10.88 -3.63 -10.52
CA THR A 105 10.78 -4.98 -11.12
C THR A 105 12.12 -5.72 -11.12
N ASP A 106 13.21 -5.03 -10.82
CA ASP A 106 14.57 -5.60 -10.74
C ASP A 106 15.13 -5.63 -9.30
N GLY A 107 14.41 -5.02 -8.35
CA GLY A 107 14.83 -4.89 -6.95
C GLY A 107 15.87 -3.81 -6.69
N VAL A 108 16.30 -3.08 -7.73
CA VAL A 108 17.40 -2.10 -7.69
C VAL A 108 16.88 -0.70 -8.04
N ASN A 109 16.26 -0.55 -9.20
CA ASN A 109 15.78 0.71 -9.73
C ASN A 109 14.32 0.92 -9.35
N PHE A 110 14.03 2.01 -8.63
CA PHE A 110 12.68 2.32 -8.17
C PHE A 110 12.07 3.48 -8.96
N THR A 111 10.85 3.27 -9.42
CA THR A 111 10.04 4.26 -10.15
C THR A 111 8.91 4.75 -9.25
N SER A 112 8.79 6.08 -9.11
CA SER A 112 7.66 6.72 -8.44
C SER A 112 6.35 6.37 -9.15
N PHE A 113 5.28 6.10 -8.38
CA PHE A 113 4.02 5.63 -8.96
C PHE A 113 2.81 6.20 -8.25
N GLY A 114 1.97 6.93 -9.00
CA GLY A 114 0.82 7.65 -8.47
C GLY A 114 1.19 8.92 -7.68
N PRO A 115 0.18 9.70 -7.27
CA PRO A 115 0.38 10.90 -6.48
C PRO A 115 0.81 10.57 -5.04
N ALA A 116 1.55 11.48 -4.42
CA ALA A 116 1.83 11.41 -2.98
C ALA A 116 0.53 11.49 -2.17
N PHE A 117 0.47 10.77 -1.05
CA PHE A 117 -0.66 10.78 -0.13
C PHE A 117 -0.39 11.70 1.06
N THR A 118 -1.22 12.73 1.22
CA THR A 118 -1.15 13.63 2.38
C THR A 118 -1.76 12.97 3.62
N MET A 119 -0.96 12.79 4.65
CA MET A 119 -1.35 12.10 5.89
C MET A 119 -2.07 13.03 6.87
N GLY A 120 -3.25 12.59 7.33
CA GLY A 120 -4.08 13.33 8.28
C GLY A 120 -3.43 13.50 9.65
N ASN A 121 -3.71 14.62 10.33
CA ASN A 121 -3.22 14.95 11.68
C ASN A 121 -4.29 14.86 12.77
N ALA A 122 -5.52 14.46 12.42
CA ALA A 122 -6.61 14.21 13.34
C ALA A 122 -6.20 13.17 14.39
N TRP A 123 -6.41 13.43 15.68
CA TRP A 123 -5.97 12.55 16.77
C TRP A 123 -6.98 11.44 17.11
N GLN A 124 -8.22 11.55 16.63
CA GLN A 124 -9.35 10.73 17.06
C GLN A 124 -9.17 9.23 16.80
N PHE A 125 -8.36 8.85 15.80
CA PHE A 125 -8.02 7.44 15.55
C PHE A 125 -6.99 6.89 16.55
N PHE A 126 -6.37 7.76 17.36
CA PHE A 126 -5.30 7.57 18.34
C PHE A 126 -4.02 6.94 17.80
N MET A 127 -4.11 5.80 17.13
CA MET A 127 -3.00 5.13 16.48
C MET A 127 -2.38 6.02 15.41
N GLY A 128 -1.06 6.11 15.42
CA GLY A 128 -0.29 6.69 14.31
C GLY A 128 -0.41 5.87 13.03
N TYR A 129 0.01 6.45 11.91
CA TYR A 129 0.12 5.73 10.65
C TYR A 129 1.02 4.50 10.77
N ARG A 130 0.70 3.45 10.00
CA ARG A 130 1.48 2.21 9.91
C ARG A 130 1.77 1.82 8.47
N PHE A 131 2.91 1.17 8.26
CA PHE A 131 3.09 0.34 7.07
C PHE A 131 2.23 -0.92 7.24
N ALA A 132 1.45 -1.27 6.22
CA ALA A 132 0.58 -2.42 6.27
C ALA A 132 0.64 -3.25 5.01
N ILE A 133 0.77 -4.56 5.16
CA ILE A 133 0.75 -5.52 4.06
C ILE A 133 -0.59 -6.25 4.10
N PHE A 134 -1.28 -6.30 2.97
CA PHE A 134 -2.61 -6.89 2.89
C PHE A 134 -2.75 -7.82 1.68
N ASN A 135 -3.72 -8.72 1.77
CA ASN A 135 -4.26 -9.48 0.65
C ASN A 135 -5.76 -9.74 0.91
N TYR A 136 -6.61 -9.54 -0.09
CA TYR A 136 -8.04 -9.88 -0.06
C TYR A 136 -8.60 -10.13 -1.47
N ALA A 137 -9.71 -10.86 -1.54
CA ALA A 137 -10.45 -11.12 -2.77
C ALA A 137 -11.81 -10.40 -2.79
N THR A 138 -12.33 -9.97 -3.96
CA THR A 138 -13.76 -9.55 -4.11
C THR A 138 -14.58 -10.50 -4.96
N GLN A 139 -13.98 -11.51 -5.59
CA GLN A 139 -14.73 -12.49 -6.35
C GLN A 139 -14.87 -13.77 -5.54
N SER A 140 -13.77 -14.49 -5.33
CA SER A 140 -13.76 -15.73 -4.56
C SER A 140 -12.43 -15.93 -3.83
N LEU A 141 -12.45 -16.69 -2.74
CA LEU A 141 -11.23 -17.06 -2.01
C LEU A 141 -10.42 -18.10 -2.79
N GLY A 142 -9.13 -18.23 -2.44
CA GLY A 142 -8.25 -19.30 -2.93
C GLY A 142 -7.02 -18.82 -3.70
N GLY A 143 -6.94 -17.53 -4.01
CA GLY A 143 -5.69 -16.90 -4.46
C GLY A 143 -4.79 -16.49 -3.29
N ALA A 144 -3.51 -16.30 -3.57
CA ALA A 144 -2.50 -16.02 -2.56
C ALA A 144 -1.36 -15.15 -3.10
N VAL A 145 -0.63 -14.54 -2.18
CA VAL A 145 0.65 -13.86 -2.44
C VAL A 145 1.67 -14.32 -1.41
N THR A 146 2.94 -14.31 -1.77
CA THR A 146 4.05 -14.56 -0.84
C THR A 146 4.82 -13.27 -0.62
N VAL A 147 4.96 -12.88 0.64
CA VAL A 147 5.82 -11.76 1.04
C VAL A 147 7.16 -12.33 1.43
N ASN A 148 8.15 -12.25 0.55
CA ASN A 148 9.46 -12.86 0.76
C ASN A 148 10.34 -12.03 1.71
N ARG A 149 10.12 -10.71 1.75
CA ARG A 149 10.95 -9.79 2.52
C ARG A 149 10.18 -8.53 2.90
N PHE A 150 10.49 -7.99 4.07
CA PHE A 150 10.15 -6.64 4.52
C PHE A 150 11.43 -5.97 5.00
N ASP A 151 11.81 -4.87 4.36
CA ASP A 151 12.93 -4.02 4.76
C ASP A 151 12.41 -2.69 5.27
N LEU A 152 12.96 -2.23 6.38
CA LEU A 152 12.71 -0.91 6.93
C LEU A 152 14.04 -0.16 7.04
N THR A 153 14.14 0.98 6.38
CA THR A 153 15.29 1.86 6.46
C THR A 153 14.90 3.22 7.02
N THR A 154 15.74 3.76 7.90
CA THR A 154 15.70 5.16 8.33
C THR A 154 16.79 5.94 7.58
N PRO A 155 16.64 7.26 7.40
CA PRO A 155 17.73 8.13 6.98
C PRO A 155 18.96 8.02 7.90
#